data_AF-A0A6I9PHS4-F1
#
_entry.id   AF-A0A6I9PHS4-F1
#
_cell.length_a   1.000
_cell.length_b   1.000
_cell.length_c   1.000
_cell.angle_alpha   90.00
_cell.angle_beta   90.00
_cell.angle_gamma   90.00
#
_symmetry.space_group_name_H-M   'P 1'
#
loop_
_entity.id
_entity.type
_entity.pdbx_description
1 polymer ?
#
loop_
_entity_poly.entity_id
_entity_poly.type
_entity_poly.pdbx_seq_one_letter_code
_entity_poly.pdbx_strand_id
1 'polypeptide(L)'
;ENVPYLFQIDLRDDPKTIAKLNDMKEKPIPTEQGQKLAKEIGACCYVECSALTQKGLKTVFDEAIIAILTPKKKKGALKRRLGPRCINCCLIT
;
A
#
# COMPACT_ATOMS: atom_id res chain seq x y z
N GLU A 1 2.32 9.65 6.48
CA GLU A 1 2.22 9.54 5.02
C GLU A 1 1.07 8.61 4.65
N ASN A 2 0.25 8.97 3.67
CA ASN A 2 -0.89 8.18 3.18
C ASN A 2 -0.46 7.40 1.92
N VAL A 3 0.53 6.53 2.04
CA VAL A 3 1.06 5.77 0.89
C VAL A 3 0.40 4.39 0.87
N PRO A 4 -0.16 3.95 -0.28
CA PRO A 4 -0.70 2.59 -0.41
C PRO A 4 0.41 1.56 -0.23
N TYR A 5 0.13 0.50 0.54
CA TYR A 5 1.07 -0.61 0.71
C TYR A 5 0.98 -1.56 -0.48
N LEU A 6 2.14 -1.86 -1.07
CA LEU A 6 2.29 -2.63 -2.30
C LEU A 6 2.74 -4.05 -1.99
N PHE A 7 2.08 -5.07 -2.55
CA PHE A 7 2.53 -6.45 -2.42
C PHE A 7 2.60 -7.16 -3.77
N GLN A 8 3.74 -7.82 -4.03
CA GLN A 8 4.06 -8.49 -5.29
C GLN A 8 3.35 -9.84 -5.37
N ILE A 9 2.33 -9.96 -6.22
CA ILE A 9 1.49 -11.18 -6.30
C ILE A 9 2.00 -12.28 -7.23
N ASP A 10 2.82 -11.97 -8.24
CA ASP A 10 3.26 -12.99 -9.22
C ASP A 10 4.00 -14.16 -8.57
N LEU A 11 4.66 -13.89 -7.45
CA LEU A 11 5.51 -14.85 -6.77
C LEU A 11 4.72 -15.85 -5.92
N ARG A 12 3.42 -15.61 -5.68
CA ARG A 12 2.59 -16.53 -4.88
C ARG A 12 2.35 -17.87 -5.57
N ASP A 13 2.22 -17.85 -6.89
CA ASP A 13 1.93 -19.03 -7.71
C ASP A 13 3.17 -19.52 -8.49
N ASP A 14 4.30 -18.81 -8.41
CA ASP A 14 5.53 -19.18 -9.11
C ASP A 14 6.16 -20.43 -8.47
N PRO A 15 6.29 -21.55 -9.22
CA PRO A 15 6.77 -22.81 -8.67
C PRO A 15 8.19 -22.71 -8.09
N LYS A 16 9.04 -21.86 -8.67
CA LYS A 16 10.41 -21.65 -8.17
C LYS A 16 10.42 -20.93 -6.84
N THR A 17 9.56 -19.93 -6.68
CA THR A 17 9.40 -19.19 -5.42
C THR A 17 8.79 -20.09 -4.35
N ILE A 18 7.75 -20.86 -4.68
CA ILE A 18 7.16 -21.83 -3.75
C ILE A 18 8.19 -22.86 -3.27
N ALA A 19 9.02 -23.40 -4.18
CA ALA A 19 10.08 -24.34 -3.82
C ALA A 19 11.09 -23.71 -2.83
N LYS A 20 11.56 -22.49 -3.12
CA LYS A 20 12.46 -21.75 -2.20
C LYS A 20 11.83 -21.46 -0.85
N LEU A 21 10.56 -21.07 -0.81
CA LEU A 21 9.82 -20.83 0.43
C LEU A 21 9.67 -22.12 1.23
N ASN A 22 9.38 -23.25 0.57
CA ASN A 22 9.33 -24.57 1.22
C ASN A 22 10.68 -24.99 1.81
N ASP A 23 11.80 -24.74 1.12
CA ASP A 23 13.15 -24.99 1.64
C ASP A 23 13.41 -24.15 2.92
N MET A 24 12.89 -22.93 2.95
CA MET A 24 12.94 -22.03 4.11
C MET A 24 11.86 -22.31 5.17
N LYS A 25 10.97 -23.29 4.94
CA LYS A 25 9.77 -23.58 5.75
C LYS A 25 8.81 -22.39 5.91
N GLU A 26 8.83 -21.48 4.95
CA GLU A 26 7.95 -20.31 4.88
C GLU A 26 6.78 -20.55 3.91
N LYS A 27 5.77 -19.69 4.00
CA LYS A 27 4.60 -19.71 3.12
C LYS A 27 4.37 -18.31 2.54
N PRO A 28 3.82 -18.19 1.33
CA PRO A 28 3.41 -16.90 0.79
C PRO A 28 2.44 -16.19 1.74
N ILE A 29 2.60 -14.87 1.89
CA ILE A 29 1.72 -14.08 2.76
C ILE A 29 0.31 -14.06 2.17
N PRO A 30 -0.73 -14.44 2.93
CA PRO A 30 -2.12 -14.37 2.47
C PRO A 30 -2.61 -12.92 2.37
N THR A 31 -3.52 -12.66 1.44
CA THR A 31 -4.12 -11.33 1.22
C THR A 31 -4.71 -10.73 2.48
N GLU A 32 -5.38 -11.53 3.31
CA GLU A 32 -6.00 -11.08 4.56
C GLU A 32 -4.97 -10.47 5.54
N GLN A 33 -3.78 -11.08 5.62
CA GLN A 33 -2.70 -10.57 6.47
C GLN A 33 -2.18 -9.22 5.97
N GLY A 34 -2.06 -9.03 4.66
CA GLY A 34 -1.69 -7.75 4.06
C GLY A 34 -2.74 -6.66 4.34
N GLN A 35 -4.02 -6.99 4.23
CA GLN A 35 -5.12 -6.06 4.56
C GLN A 35 -5.14 -5.69 6.05
N LYS A 36 -4.90 -6.67 6.93
CA LYS A 36 -4.83 -6.43 8.37
C LYS A 36 -3.69 -5.47 8.71
N LEU A 37 -2.49 -5.71 8.17
CA LEU A 37 -1.33 -4.85 8.37
C LEU A 37 -1.60 -3.42 7.87
N ALA A 38 -2.22 -3.26 6.70
CA ALA A 38 -2.58 -1.95 6.17
C ALA A 38 -3.52 -1.17 7.10
N LYS A 39 -4.45 -1.85 7.77
CA LYS A 39 -5.32 -1.24 8.79
C LYS A 39 -4.52 -0.87 10.05
N GLU A 40 -3.66 -1.74 10.53
CA GLU A 40 -2.85 -1.55 11.74
C GLU A 40 -1.94 -0.32 11.64
N ILE A 41 -1.29 -0.12 10.49
CA ILE A 41 -0.41 1.03 10.24
C ILE A 41 -1.17 2.30 9.82
N GLY A 42 -2.49 2.19 9.61
CA GLY A 42 -3.35 3.28 9.18
C GLY A 42 -3.06 3.77 7.77
N ALA A 43 -2.76 2.84 6.85
CA ALA A 43 -2.67 3.08 5.41
C ALA A 43 -4.05 3.40 4.81
N CYS A 44 -4.08 4.08 3.65
CA CYS A 44 -5.33 4.44 2.99
C CYS A 44 -6.04 3.22 2.39
N CYS A 45 -5.27 2.32 1.78
CA CYS A 45 -5.73 1.07 1.18
C CYS A 45 -4.57 0.07 1.07
N TYR A 46 -4.91 -1.20 0.85
CA TYR A 46 -3.97 -2.28 0.52
C TYR A 46 -4.20 -2.64 -0.95
N VAL A 47 -3.14 -2.68 -1.76
CA VAL A 47 -3.24 -3.03 -3.18
C VAL A 47 -2.19 -4.07 -3.54
N GLU A 48 -2.65 -5.16 -4.12
CA GLU A 48 -1.84 -6.24 -4.66
C GLU A 48 -1.56 -5.98 -6.15
N CYS A 49 -0.30 -6.05 -6.56
CA CYS A 49 0.07 -5.81 -7.95
C CYS A 49 1.24 -6.67 -8.39
N SER A 50 1.42 -6.76 -9.70
CA SER A 50 2.57 -7.37 -10.35
C SER A 50 3.20 -6.44 -11.34
N ALA A 51 4.50 -6.16 -11.15
CA ALA A 51 5.27 -5.47 -12.17
C ALA A 51 5.47 -6.35 -13.42
N LEU A 52 5.57 -7.68 -13.24
CA LEU A 52 5.85 -8.62 -14.32
C LEU A 52 4.64 -8.84 -15.23
N THR A 53 3.47 -9.16 -14.65
CA THR A 53 2.23 -9.41 -15.41
C THR A 53 1.36 -8.17 -15.58
N GLN A 54 1.83 -7.01 -15.10
CA GLN A 54 1.14 -5.71 -15.13
C GLN A 54 -0.22 -5.69 -14.42
N LYS A 55 -0.57 -6.72 -13.64
CA LYS A 55 -1.84 -6.78 -12.91
C LYS A 55 -1.80 -5.81 -11.75
N GLY A 56 -2.88 -5.08 -11.52
CA GLY A 56 -3.01 -4.15 -10.39
C GLY A 56 -2.15 -2.88 -10.48
N LEU A 57 -1.22 -2.75 -11.44
CA LEU A 57 -0.38 -1.55 -11.57
C LEU A 57 -1.21 -0.29 -11.76
N LYS A 58 -2.20 -0.31 -12.65
CA LYS A 58 -3.09 0.84 -12.86
C LYS A 58 -3.79 1.24 -11.56
N THR A 59 -4.34 0.26 -10.85
CA THR A 59 -5.03 0.48 -9.58
C THR A 59 -4.11 1.11 -8.53
N VAL A 60 -2.83 0.70 -8.48
CA VAL A 60 -1.84 1.30 -7.57
C VAL A 60 -1.65 2.79 -7.85
N PHE A 61 -1.49 3.16 -9.12
CA PHE A 61 -1.33 4.57 -9.49
C PHE A 61 -2.60 5.39 -9.24
N ASP A 62 -3.76 4.84 -9.61
CA ASP A 62 -5.05 5.50 -9.37
C ASP A 62 -5.27 5.73 -7.86
N GLU A 63 -5.07 4.72 -7.02
CA GLU A 63 -5.25 4.80 -5.57
C GLU A 63 -4.23 5.73 -4.90
N ALA A 64 -2.99 5.78 -5.38
CA ALA A 64 -2.00 6.73 -4.89
C ALA A 64 -2.42 8.17 -5.19
N ILE A 65 -2.91 8.44 -6.41
CA ILE A 65 -3.42 9.76 -6.80
C ILE A 65 -4.63 10.11 -5.93
N ILE A 66 -5.60 9.21 -5.79
CA ILE A 66 -6.79 9.42 -4.96
C ILE A 66 -6.43 9.67 -3.49
N ALA A 67 -5.46 8.93 -2.94
CA ALA A 67 -5.02 9.09 -1.55
C ALA A 67 -4.39 10.47 -1.26
N ILE A 68 -3.79 11.08 -2.28
CA ILE A 68 -3.23 12.44 -2.22
C ILE A 68 -4.32 13.48 -2.43
N LEU A 69 -5.18 13.31 -3.43
CA LEU A 69 -6.22 14.28 -3.80
C LEU A 69 -7.39 14.30 -2.80
N THR A 70 -7.69 13.16 -2.16
CA THR A 70 -8.79 13.02 -1.21
C THR A 70 -8.26 12.55 0.14
N PRO A 71 -7.69 13.46 0.96
CA PRO A 71 -7.23 13.10 2.29
C PRO A 71 -8.41 12.69 3.17
N LYS A 72 -8.59 11.39 3.39
CA LYS A 72 -9.60 10.86 4.33
C LYS A 72 -9.29 11.40 5.72
N LYS A 73 -10.21 12.19 6.30
CA LYS A 73 -10.10 12.68 7.68
C LYS A 73 -10.00 11.48 8.63
N LYS A 74 -8.83 11.24 9.23
CA LYS A 74 -8.68 10.21 10.27
C LYS A 74 -9.59 10.59 11.45
N LYS A 75 -10.59 9.76 11.77
CA LYS A 75 -11.30 9.84 13.05
C LYS A 75 -10.28 9.52 14.15
N GLY A 76 -9.73 10.55 14.80
CA GLY A 76 -8.72 10.40 15.87
C GLY A 76 -7.30 10.88 15.52
N ALA A 77 -7.15 11.95 14.73
CA ALA A 77 -5.83 12.53 14.45
C ALA A 77 -5.16 13.10 15.71
N LEU A 78 -4.12 12.42 16.20
CA LEU A 78 -3.12 13.05 17.05
C LEU A 78 -2.48 14.20 16.26
N LYS A 79 -2.61 15.41 16.81
CA LYS A 79 -2.14 16.70 16.30
C LYS A 79 -0.62 16.68 16.10
N ARG A 80 -0.13 16.29 14.92
CA ARG A 80 1.26 16.55 14.54
C ARG A 80 1.35 17.96 13.95
N ARG A 81 1.87 18.86 14.79
CA ARG A 81 2.22 20.26 14.46
C ARG A 81 3.04 20.27 13.18
N LEU A 82 2.50 20.84 12.09
CA LEU A 82 3.31 21.22 10.94
C LEU A 82 4.14 22.45 11.34
N GLY A 83 5.46 22.30 11.35
CA GLY A 83 6.40 23.41 11.39
C GLY A 83 6.37 24.23 10.08
N PRO A 84 6.92 25.45 10.08
CA PRO A 84 6.49 26.53 9.18
C PRO A 84 7.20 26.57 7.81
N ARG A 85 7.40 25.45 7.11
CA ARG A 85 8.08 25.49 5.78
C ARG A 85 7.44 24.65 4.68
N CYS A 86 6.19 24.94 4.34
CA CYS A 86 5.63 24.71 2.99
C CYS A 86 4.22 25.31 2.94
N ILE A 87 4.11 26.62 2.70
CA ILE A 87 2.80 27.32 2.75
C ILE A 87 2.08 27.43 1.40
N ASN A 88 2.59 26.88 0.29
CA ASN A 88 2.03 27.25 -1.02
C ASN A 88 1.91 26.12 -2.06
N CYS A 89 1.36 24.96 -1.70
CA CYS A 89 1.11 23.94 -2.73
C CYS A 89 -0.25 23.23 -2.69
N CYS A 90 -1.23 23.65 -1.88
CA CYS A 90 -2.47 22.85 -1.75
C CYS A 90 -3.79 23.62 -1.62
N LEU A 91 -3.92 24.82 -2.22
CA LEU A 91 -5.20 25.54 -2.31
C LEU A 91 -5.60 25.90 -3.76
N ILE A 92 -5.55 24.92 -4.65
CA ILE A 92 -6.26 24.91 -5.94
C ILE A 92 -6.67 23.45 -6.12
N THR A 93 -7.91 22.97 -5.96
CA THR A 93 -9.27 23.54 -6.01
C THR A 93 -10.13 22.79 -5.02
#